data_AF-A0A7Y4TNL1-F1
#
_entry.id   AF-A0A7Y4TNL1-F1
#
_cell.length_a   1.000
_cell.length_b   1.000
_cell.length_c   1.000
_cell.angle_alpha   90.00
_cell.angle_beta   90.00
_cell.angle_gamma   90.00
#
_symmetry.space_group_name_H-M   'P 1'
#
loop_
_entity.id
_entity.type
_entity.pdbx_description
1 polymer ?
#
loop_
_entity_poly.entity_id
_entity_poly.type
_entity_poly.pdbx_seq_one_letter_code
_entity_poly.pdbx_strand_id
1 'polypeptide(L)' 'MNSNSKALLAEQKKKYRVRARNLPLAERLRNLEELQEQSYEILRIREANGGPPIPEDWQRWAKGQEELEK' A
#
# COMPACT_ATOMS: atom_id res chain seq x y z
N MET A 1 -8.55 -26.01 0.38
CA MET A 1 -7.62 -25.27 1.25
C MET A 1 -7.70 -25.84 2.66
N ASN A 2 -6.57 -26.29 3.20
CA ASN A 2 -6.49 -27.06 4.45
C ASN A 2 -6.73 -26.14 5.68
N SER A 3 -7.50 -26.60 6.68
CA SER A 3 -7.89 -25.80 7.85
C SER A 3 -6.68 -25.30 8.66
N ASN A 4 -5.60 -26.10 8.70
CA ASN A 4 -4.32 -25.72 9.31
C ASN A 4 -3.65 -24.50 8.65
N SER A 5 -3.82 -24.33 7.34
CA SER A 5 -3.25 -23.19 6.60
C SER A 5 -3.96 -21.87 6.93
N LYS A 6 -5.27 -21.92 7.23
CA LYS A 6 -6.03 -20.72 7.64
C LYS A 6 -5.64 -20.26 9.03
N ALA A 7 -5.45 -21.19 9.98
CA ALA A 7 -5.01 -20.89 11.33
C ALA A 7 -3.60 -20.28 11.35
N LEU A 8 -2.67 -20.87 10.60
CA LEU A 8 -1.30 -20.36 10.46
C LEU A 8 -1.29 -18.94 9.88
N LEU A 9 -2.06 -18.68 8.82
CA LEU A 9 -2.18 -17.36 8.22
C LEU A 9 -2.75 -16.33 9.21
N ALA A 10 -3.76 -16.72 10.00
CA ALA A 10 -4.35 -15.84 11.02
C ALA A 10 -3.33 -15.48 12.11
N GLU A 11 -2.51 -16.45 12.54
CA GLU A 11 -1.46 -16.22 13.53
C GLU A 11 -0.36 -15.29 13.00
N GLN A 12 0.09 -15.49 11.77
CA GLN A 12 1.06 -14.61 11.10
C GLN A 12 0.53 -13.19 10.98
N LYS A 13 -0.73 -13.02 10.55
CA LYS A 13 -1.40 -11.72 10.50
C LYS A 13 -1.46 -11.06 11.88
N LYS A 14 -1.73 -11.82 12.94
CA LYS A 14 -1.73 -11.30 14.32
C LYS A 14 -0.34 -10.82 14.72
N LYS A 15 0.71 -11.63 14.50
CA LYS A 15 2.11 -11.27 14.79
C LYS A 15 2.54 -10.01 14.03
N TYR A 16 2.23 -9.93 12.74
CA TYR A 16 2.51 -8.75 11.93
C TYR A 16 1.83 -7.49 12.47
N ARG A 17 0.52 -7.55 12.79
CA ARG A 17 -0.21 -6.40 13.34
C ARG A 17 0.39 -5.90 14.65
N VAL A 18 0.79 -6.81 15.53
CA VAL A 18 1.45 -6.44 16.80
C VAL A 18 2.78 -5.74 16.52
N ARG A 19 3.63 -6.32 15.66
CA ARG A 19 4.89 -5.71 15.25
C ARG A 19 4.68 -4.32 14.64
N ALA A 20 3.77 -4.19 13.69
CA ALA A 20 3.49 -2.94 12.98
C ALA A 20 3.00 -1.83 13.92
N ARG A 21 2.21 -2.16 14.95
CA ARG A 21 1.75 -1.21 15.97
C ARG A 21 2.87 -0.73 16.89
N ASN A 22 3.87 -1.57 17.11
CA ASN A 22 5.02 -1.27 17.96
C ASN A 22 6.15 -0.55 17.22
N LEU A 23 6.03 -0.34 15.90
CA LEU A 23 7.00 0.47 15.16
C LEU A 23 6.89 1.94 15.58
N PRO A 24 8.01 2.69 15.58
CA PRO A 24 8.00 4.14 15.73
C PRO A 24 7.04 4.79 14.73
N LEU A 25 6.44 5.93 15.13
CA LEU A 25 5.48 6.63 14.28
C LEU A 25 6.05 6.96 12.89
N ALA A 26 7.31 7.43 12.84
CA ALA A 26 7.97 7.75 11.58
C ALA A 26 8.08 6.53 10.65
N GLU A 27 8.41 5.34 11.18
CA GLU A 27 8.47 4.13 10.37
C GLU A 27 7.09 3.69 9.88
N ARG A 28 6.05 3.87 10.69
CA ARG A 28 4.68 3.59 10.28
C ARG A 28 4.22 4.51 9.15
N LEU A 29 4.57 5.80 9.22
CA LEU A 29 4.24 6.76 8.17
C LEU A 29 4.94 6.40 6.86
N ARG A 30 6.25 6.12 6.90
CA ARG A 30 7.00 5.65 5.73
C ARG A 30 6.39 4.41 5.10
N ASN A 31 6.00 3.41 5.91
CA ASN A 31 5.37 2.20 5.37
C ASN A 31 4.00 2.49 4.73
N LEU A 32 3.26 3.49 5.21
CA LEU A 32 1.99 3.90 4.61
C LEU A 32 2.21 4.65 3.30
N GLU A 33 3.22 5.52 3.24
CA GLU A 33 3.64 6.22 2.02
C GLU A 33 4.06 5.21 0.94
N GLU A 34 4.92 4.24 1.28
CA GLU A 34 5.34 3.18 0.35
C GLU A 34 4.15 2.36 -0.18
N LEU A 35 3.19 2.01 0.70
CA LEU A 35 1.98 1.30 0.29
C LEU A 35 1.09 2.14 -0.64
N GLN A 36 1.04 3.45 -0.41
CA GLN A 36 0.30 4.37 -1.26
C GLN A 36 0.93 4.46 -2.66
N GLU A 37 2.25 4.58 -2.73
CA GLU A 37 3.02 4.56 -4.00
C GLU A 37 2.81 3.27 -4.78
N GLN A 38 2.98 2.12 -4.13
CA GLN A 38 2.73 0.81 -4.76
C GLN A 38 1.29 0.70 -5.28
N SER A 39 0.31 1.21 -4.52
CA SER A 39 -1.09 1.20 -4.93
C SER A 39 -1.32 2.07 -6.17
N TYR A 40 -0.70 3.24 -6.24
CA TYR A 40 -0.79 4.10 -7.41
C TYR A 40 -0.16 3.46 -8.65
N GLU A 41 1.01 2.82 -8.52
CA GLU A 41 1.67 2.16 -9.64
C GLU A 41 0.81 1.02 -10.22
N ILE A 42 0.11 0.26 -9.36
CA ILE A 42 -0.86 -0.75 -9.81
C ILE A 42 -1.99 -0.10 -10.63
N LEU A 43 -2.51 1.06 -10.19
CA LEU A 43 -3.55 1.78 -10.94
C LEU A 43 -3.03 2.27 -12.29
N ARG A 44 -1.79 2.77 -12.35
CA ARG A 44 -1.12 3.21 -13.57
C ARG A 44 -0.96 2.07 -14.57
N ILE A 45 -0.45 0.92 -14.12
CA ILE A 45 -0.32 -0.28 -14.95
C ILE A 45 -1.71 -0.71 -15.45
N ARG A 46 -2.73 -0.71 -14.58
CA ARG A 46 -4.09 -1.08 -14.96
C ARG A 46 -4.67 -0.16 -16.04
N GLU A 47 -4.53 1.16 -15.89
CA GLU A 47 -4.99 2.15 -16.86
C GLU A 47 -4.26 1.97 -18.20
N ALA A 48 -2.93 1.79 -18.19
CA ALA A 48 -2.13 1.54 -19.39
C ALA A 48 -2.56 0.27 -20.15
N ASN A 49 -3.14 -0.71 -19.46
CA ASN A 49 -3.68 -1.94 -20.04
C ASN A 49 -5.17 -1.81 -20.46
N GLY A 50 -5.68 -0.59 -20.64
CA GLY A 50 -7.06 -0.33 -21.06
C GLY A 50 -8.09 -0.43 -19.92
N GLY A 51 -7.63 -0.40 -18.68
CA GLY A 51 -8.49 -0.30 -17.50
C GLY A 51 -9.16 1.08 -17.37
N PRO A 52 -10.03 1.25 -16.36
CA PRO A 52 -10.63 2.55 -16.07
C PRO A 52 -9.56 3.57 -15.67
N PRO A 53 -9.85 4.87 -15.87
CA PRO A 53 -8.90 5.91 -15.55
C PRO A 53 -8.59 5.96 -14.06
N ILE A 54 -7.37 6.38 -13.72
CA ILE A 54 -6.96 6.61 -12.34
C ILE A 54 -7.83 7.72 -11.74
N PRO A 55 -8.36 7.57 -10.51
CA PRO A 55 -9.17 8.61 -9.88
C PRO A 55 -8.41 9.93 -9.72
N GLU A 56 -9.12 11.06 -9.87
CA GLU A 56 -8.52 12.40 -9.92
C GLU A 56 -7.70 12.73 -8.66
N ASP A 57 -8.18 12.36 -7.46
CA ASP A 57 -7.47 12.60 -6.21
C ASP A 57 -6.09 11.93 -6.17
N TRP A 58 -5.98 10.74 -6.78
CA TRP A 58 -4.71 10.01 -6.89
C TRP A 58 -3.79 10.66 -7.92
N GLN A 59 -4.32 11.20 -9.01
CA GLN A 59 -3.53 11.97 -9.98
C GLN A 59 -2.98 13.25 -9.35
N ARG A 60 -3.80 13.97 -8.58
CA ARG A 60 -3.39 15.18 -7.83
C ARG A 60 -2.31 14.85 -6.80
N TRP A 61 -2.50 13.77 -6.05
CA TRP A 61 -1.49 13.29 -5.09
C TRP A 61 -0.16 12.99 -5.79
N ALA A 62 -0.17 12.23 -6.89
CA ALA A 62 1.04 11.86 -7.63
C ALA A 62 1.78 13.09 -8.17
N LYS A 63 1.04 14.05 -8.75
CA LYS A 63 1.61 15.34 -9.19
C LYS A 63 2.26 16.09 -8.03
N GLY A 64 1.63 16.10 -6.85
CA GLY A 64 2.20 16.69 -5.64
C GLY A 64 3.51 16.04 -5.20
N GLN A 65 3.67 14.72 -5.37
CA GLN A 65 4.94 14.04 -5.09
C GLN A 65 6.04 14.46 -6.06
N GLU A 66 5.74 14.54 -7.37
CA GLU A 66 6.71 15.00 -8.38
C GLU A 66 7.20 16.45 -8.15
N GLU A 67 6.38 17.28 -7.51
CA GLU A 67 6.72 18.64 -7.15
C GLU A 67 7.60 18.71 -5.89
N LEU A 68 7.48 17.76 -4.96
CA LEU A 68 8.30 17.67 -3.74
C LEU A 68 9.70 17.10 -3.99
N GLU A 69 9.88 16.32 -5.05
CA GLU A 69 11.17 15.71 -5.43
C GLU A 69 12.08 16.63 -6.27
N LYS A 70 11.59 17.82 -6.68
CA LYS A 70 12.34 18.82 -7.47
C LYS A 70 13.03 19.86 -6.59
#